data_AF-A0A1F8LSN5-F1
#
_entry.id   AF-A0A1F8LSN5-F1
#
_cell.length_a   1.000
_cell.length_b   1.000
_cell.length_c   1.000
_cell.angle_alpha   90.00
_cell.angle_beta   90.00
_cell.angle_gamma   90.00
#
_symmetry.space_group_name_H-M   'P 1'
#
loop_
_entity.id
_entity.type
_entity.pdbx_description
1 polymer ?
#
loop_
_entity_poly.entity_id
_entity_poly.type
_entity_poly.pdbx_seq_one_letter_code
_entity_poly.pdbx_strand_id
1 'polypeptide(L)'
;MSIGIISDRGVKLAFPDKVLEQAWKRAGGKCECRRWSHNHNIVRCGKELVLANKGKEGPGRWETRRVEPSAGDTLSNCEILCADCYKRILYE
;
A
#
# COMPACT_ATOMS: atom_id res chain seq x y z
N MET A 1 -22.02 -1.60 -14.24
CA MET A 1 -21.69 -0.27 -13.69
C MET A 1 -20.32 -0.36 -13.06
N SER A 2 -19.30 0.05 -13.80
CA SER A 2 -17.95 0.25 -13.28
C SER A 2 -17.49 1.57 -13.87
N ILE A 3 -17.62 2.65 -13.10
CA ILE A 3 -16.99 3.92 -13.45
C ILE A 3 -15.49 3.69 -13.28
N GLY A 4 -14.85 3.31 -14.38
CA GLY A 4 -13.42 3.49 -14.56
C GLY A 4 -13.18 4.99 -14.60
N ILE A 5 -12.55 5.52 -13.57
CA ILE A 5 -12.21 6.93 -13.50
C ILE A 5 -11.10 7.16 -14.52
N ILE A 6 -11.45 7.79 -15.65
CA ILE A 6 -10.50 8.39 -16.58
C ILE A 6 -9.91 9.61 -15.85
N SER A 7 -8.66 9.52 -15.39
CA SER A 7 -7.95 10.68 -14.85
C SER A 7 -7.19 11.36 -15.99
N ASP A 8 -7.73 12.49 -16.45
CA ASP A 8 -7.29 13.33 -17.57
C ASP A 8 -5.93 14.06 -17.34
N ARG A 9 -5.18 13.71 -16.29
CA ARG A 9 -3.83 14.24 -16.04
C ARG A 9 -2.93 13.14 -15.49
N GLY A 10 -2.18 12.48 -16.38
CA GLY A 10 -0.92 11.72 -16.26
C GLY A 10 -0.34 11.21 -14.93
N VAL A 11 -1.05 11.20 -13.81
CA VAL A 11 -0.60 10.71 -12.51
C VAL A 11 -1.60 9.65 -12.08
N LYS A 12 -1.33 8.42 -12.49
CA LYS A 12 -2.06 7.27 -12.01
C LYS A 12 -1.73 7.12 -10.52
N LEU A 13 -2.64 7.49 -9.62
CA LEU A 13 -2.39 7.42 -8.17
C LEU A 13 -2.55 5.98 -7.61
N ALA A 14 -3.15 5.08 -8.39
CA ALA A 14 -3.46 3.71 -7.98
C ALA A 14 -2.84 2.67 -8.92
N PHE A 15 -2.28 1.60 -8.33
CA PHE A 15 -1.81 0.45 -9.07
C PHE A 15 -2.96 -0.24 -9.84
N PRO A 16 -2.67 -0.93 -10.97
CA PRO A 16 -3.64 -1.82 -11.62
C PRO A 16 -4.21 -2.87 -10.65
N ASP A 17 -5.48 -3.25 -10.82
CA ASP A 17 -6.16 -4.21 -9.94
C ASP A 17 -5.41 -5.55 -9.83
N LYS A 18 -4.88 -6.05 -10.94
CA LYS A 18 -4.06 -7.28 -10.95
C LYS A 18 -2.82 -7.16 -10.06
N VAL A 19 -2.17 -5.99 -10.05
CA VAL A 19 -0.99 -5.73 -9.21
C VAL A 19 -1.41 -5.62 -7.74
N LEU A 20 -2.54 -4.96 -7.45
CA LEU A 20 -3.10 -4.88 -6.10
C LEU A 20 -3.46 -6.25 -5.53
N GLU A 21 -4.11 -7.10 -6.32
CA GLU A 21 -4.48 -8.47 -5.91
C GLU A 21 -3.24 -9.32 -5.62
N GLN A 22 -2.24 -9.26 -6.50
CA GLN A 22 -0.98 -9.98 -6.31
C GLN A 22 -0.20 -9.45 -5.10
N ALA A 23 -0.15 -8.13 -4.89
CA ALA A 23 0.52 -7.52 -3.75
C ALA A 23 -0.18 -7.91 -2.43
N TRP A 24 -1.51 -7.92 -2.41
CA TRP A 24 -2.26 -8.39 -1.24
C TRP A 24 -1.97 -9.86 -0.91
N LYS A 25 -1.98 -10.74 -1.91
CA LYS A 25 -1.64 -12.16 -1.75
C LYS A 25 -0.21 -12.33 -1.22
N ARG A 26 0.76 -11.58 -1.75
CA ARG A 26 2.14 -11.56 -1.26
C ARG A 26 2.23 -11.10 0.20
N ALA A 27 1.50 -10.05 0.55
CA ALA A 27 1.48 -9.49 1.90
C ALA A 27 0.88 -10.44 2.93
N GLY A 28 -0.04 -11.32 2.50
CA GLY A 28 -0.72 -12.28 3.37
C GLY A 28 -1.57 -11.60 4.44
N GLY A 29 -2.19 -10.46 4.10
CA GLY A 29 -2.98 -9.65 5.03
C GLY A 29 -2.16 -8.94 6.11
N LYS A 30 -0.86 -8.68 5.86
CA LYS A 30 0.04 -8.04 6.84
C LYS A 30 0.78 -6.85 6.24
N CYS A 31 1.08 -5.85 7.08
CA CYS A 31 1.92 -4.72 6.69
C CYS A 31 3.32 -5.16 6.26
N GLU A 32 3.80 -4.62 5.14
CA GLU A 32 5.09 -4.97 4.53
C GLU A 32 6.23 -4.01 4.89
N CYS A 33 5.95 -2.94 5.64
CA CYS A 33 6.94 -1.92 5.98
C CYS A 33 8.19 -2.51 6.65
N ARG A 34 9.37 -2.13 6.14
CA ARG A 34 10.69 -2.48 6.70
C ARG A 34 11.50 -1.26 7.16
N ARG A 35 10.93 -0.06 7.10
CA ARG A 35 11.61 1.18 7.49
C ARG A 35 11.92 1.15 8.99
N TRP A 36 13.20 1.26 9.33
CA TRP A 36 13.68 1.20 10.71
C TRP A 36 13.19 2.39 11.56
N SER A 37 12.89 3.53 10.95
CA SER A 37 12.37 4.73 11.60
C SER A 37 10.94 4.58 12.14
N HIS A 38 10.23 3.51 11.81
CA HIS A 38 8.78 3.35 12.06
C HIS A 38 8.44 2.51 13.29
N ASN A 39 9.38 2.38 14.23
CA ASN A 39 9.20 1.65 15.50
C ASN A 39 8.96 0.14 15.33
N HIS A 40 9.57 -0.45 14.30
CA HIS A 40 9.67 -1.89 14.07
C HIS A 40 11.09 -2.22 13.57
N ASN A 41 12.06 -1.92 14.42
CA ASN A 41 13.47 -1.73 14.03
C ASN A 41 14.19 -3.03 13.64
N ILE A 42 13.66 -4.18 14.04
CA ILE A 42 14.31 -5.50 13.89
C ILE A 42 13.60 -6.37 12.86
N VAL A 43 12.28 -6.17 12.69
CA VAL A 43 11.42 -7.01 11.84
C VAL A 43 10.50 -6.15 11.00
N ARG A 44 9.94 -6.72 9.92
CA ARG A 44 8.84 -6.05 9.20
C ARG A 44 7.67 -5.75 10.15
N CYS A 45 6.95 -4.66 9.94
CA CYS A 45 5.81 -4.25 10.77
C CYS A 45 4.82 -5.39 11.05
N GLY A 46 4.35 -6.09 10.01
CA GLY A 46 3.55 -7.30 10.17
C GLY A 46 2.14 -7.12 10.75
N LYS A 47 1.71 -5.89 11.05
CA LYS A 47 0.36 -5.57 11.55
C LYS A 47 -0.71 -6.15 10.64
N GLU A 48 -1.73 -6.79 11.23
CA GLU A 48 -2.83 -7.42 10.50
C GLU A 48 -3.74 -6.39 9.83
N LEU A 49 -4.16 -6.72 8.62
CA LEU A 49 -4.93 -5.88 7.71
C LEU A 49 -6.17 -6.63 7.24
N VAL A 50 -7.24 -5.89 6.96
CA VAL A 50 -8.49 -6.44 6.45
C VAL A 50 -8.65 -6.04 5.00
N LEU A 51 -8.78 -7.00 4.09
CA LEU A 51 -8.85 -6.76 2.63
C LEU A 51 -9.90 -5.69 2.28
N ALA A 52 -11.08 -5.78 2.91
CA ALA A 52 -12.19 -4.86 2.71
C ALA A 52 -11.96 -3.42 3.24
N ASN A 53 -10.87 -3.18 3.98
CA ASN A 53 -10.56 -1.90 4.61
C ASN A 53 -9.49 -1.08 3.85
N LYS A 54 -9.24 -1.40 2.57
CA LYS A 54 -8.42 -0.55 1.68
C LYS A 54 -9.02 0.84 1.57
N GLY A 55 -8.25 1.90 1.80
CA GLY A 55 -8.76 3.28 1.61
C GLY A 55 -9.74 3.76 2.70
N LYS A 56 -10.09 2.93 3.69
CA LYS A 56 -11.10 3.22 4.71
C LYS A 56 -10.46 3.53 6.05
N GLU A 57 -11.08 4.34 6.88
CA GLU A 57 -10.65 4.52 8.27
C GLU A 57 -10.96 3.29 9.15
N GLY A 58 -10.23 3.15 10.26
CA GLY A 58 -10.50 2.17 11.31
C GLY A 58 -9.51 1.00 11.41
N PRO A 59 -9.77 0.04 12.32
CA PRO A 59 -8.89 -1.12 12.52
C PRO A 59 -8.70 -1.94 11.24
N GLY A 60 -7.46 -2.42 11.03
CA GLY A 60 -7.11 -3.19 9.84
C GLY A 60 -7.09 -2.40 8.52
N ARG A 61 -7.19 -1.06 8.57
CA ARG A 61 -6.97 -0.18 7.42
C ARG A 61 -5.60 -0.41 6.80
N TRP A 62 -5.57 -0.33 5.47
CA TRP A 62 -4.35 -0.31 4.70
C TRP A 62 -4.42 0.56 3.45
N GLU A 63 -3.25 0.94 2.97
CA GLU A 63 -3.03 1.68 1.73
C GLU A 63 -1.90 1.03 0.93
N THR A 64 -1.77 1.43 -0.34
CA THR A 64 -0.65 1.03 -1.21
C THR A 64 0.27 2.20 -1.48
N ARG A 65 1.58 1.94 -1.54
CA ARG A 65 2.57 2.95 -1.92
C ARG A 65 3.55 2.39 -2.94
N ARG A 66 4.05 3.25 -3.84
CA ARG A 66 5.24 2.97 -4.65
C ARG A 66 6.49 2.97 -3.77
N VAL A 67 7.32 1.94 -3.88
CA VAL A 67 8.63 1.93 -3.21
C VAL A 67 9.49 3.04 -3.79
N GLU A 68 9.62 3.06 -5.11
CA GLU A 68 10.24 4.10 -5.93
C GLU A 68 9.15 4.90 -6.65
N PRO A 69 8.89 6.17 -6.28
CA PRO A 69 7.80 6.98 -6.85
C PRO A 69 7.86 7.16 -8.36
N SER A 70 9.06 7.20 -8.94
CA SER A 70 9.27 7.40 -10.38
C SER A 70 9.19 6.12 -11.22
N ALA A 71 9.20 4.95 -10.56
CA ALA A 71 9.14 3.66 -11.23
C ALA A 71 7.68 3.25 -11.55
N GLY A 72 7.55 2.33 -12.50
CA GLY A 72 6.24 1.86 -12.97
C GLY A 72 5.42 1.10 -11.92
N ASP A 73 4.16 0.86 -12.25
CA ASP A 73 3.17 0.18 -11.39
C ASP A 73 3.33 -1.34 -11.43
N THR A 74 4.46 -1.83 -10.94
CA THR A 74 4.77 -3.27 -10.91
C THR A 74 4.51 -3.87 -9.53
N LEU A 75 4.39 -5.19 -9.47
CA LEU A 75 4.26 -5.92 -8.21
C LEU A 75 5.44 -5.67 -7.25
N SER A 76 6.66 -5.58 -7.78
CA SER A 76 7.86 -5.30 -6.97
C SER A 76 7.89 -3.88 -6.44
N ASN A 77 7.28 -2.93 -7.15
CA ASN A 77 7.20 -1.53 -6.73
C ASN A 77 5.96 -1.21 -5.88
N CYS A 78 5.03 -2.15 -5.70
CA CYS A 78 3.84 -1.98 -4.86
C CYS A 78 4.12 -2.46 -3.43
N GLU A 79 3.91 -1.62 -2.42
CA GLU A 79 4.03 -1.96 -1.00
C GLU A 79 2.66 -1.83 -0.31
N ILE A 80 2.26 -2.85 0.46
CA ILE A 80 1.05 -2.86 1.29
C ILE A 80 1.40 -2.35 2.70
N LEU A 81 0.74 -1.29 3.14
CA LEU A 81 1.07 -0.59 4.38
C LEU A 81 -0.12 -0.43 5.31
N CYS A 82 0.09 -0.61 6.61
CA CYS A 82 -0.89 -0.21 7.61
C CYS A 82 -0.99 1.31 7.70
N ALA A 83 -2.07 1.82 8.31
CA ALA A 83 -2.28 3.25 8.48
C ALA A 83 -1.10 3.98 9.15
N ASP A 84 -0.46 3.37 10.16
CA ASP A 84 0.61 4.00 10.93
C ASP A 84 1.88 4.15 10.09
N CYS A 85 2.30 3.09 9.41
CA CYS A 85 3.45 3.11 8.50
C CYS A 85 3.18 4.04 7.31
N TYR A 86 2.00 3.96 6.70
CA TYR A 86 1.65 4.81 5.56
C TYR A 86 1.72 6.30 5.92
N LYS A 87 1.15 6.70 7.06
CA LYS A 87 1.22 8.07 7.56
C LYS A 87 2.66 8.53 7.77
N ARG A 88 3.51 7.72 8.41
CA ARG A 88 4.92 8.09 8.67
C ARG A 88 5.69 8.39 7.39
N ILE A 89 5.45 7.64 6.32
CA ILE A 89 6.11 7.88 5.04
C ILE A 89 5.64 9.18 4.37
N LEU A 90 4.39 9.62 4.60
CA LEU A 90 3.91 10.89 4.03
C LEU A 90 4.59 12.12 4.64
N TYR A 91 5.23 11.97 5.80
CA TYR A 91 5.99 13.01 6.48
C TYR A 91 7.51 12.83 6.33
N GLU A 92 7.95 11.86 5.53
CA GLU A 92 9.36 11.66 5.12
C GLU A 92 9.59 12.25 3.72
#